data_AF-A0A4V5TPF1-F1
#
_entry.id   AF-A0A4V5TPF1-F1
#
_cell.length_a   1.000
_cell.length_b   1.000
_cell.length_c   1.000
_cell.angle_alpha   90.00
_cell.angle_beta   90.00
_cell.angle_gamma   90.00
#
_symmetry.space_group_name_H-M   'P 1'
#
loop_
_entity.id
_entity.type
_entity.pdbx_description
1 polymer ?
#
loop_
_entity_poly.entity_id
_entity_poly.type
_entity_poly.pdbx_seq_one_letter_code
_entity_poly.pdbx_strand_id
1 'polypeptide(L)'
;ISLAYYIPMKAIVVTSIMFFVLFMIISLFSAGMIRKNKIMKLFRGSAEAKPEPKASIISSILAVILLSAGYAGALLSHGAMVFVMMIPVTTVVIIGTYLLYKQLSVFIIRLCKKSKRFYWTQTNIITLSDLAYRMRDNARMFFIVTIISTVAFSAIGTLVGFASMTKGIMERP
;
A
#
# COMPACT_ATOMS: atom_id res chain seq x y z
N ILE A 1 12.61 -10.14 41.88
CA ILE A 1 12.16 -8.88 41.23
C ILE A 1 10.89 -9.23 40.44
N SER A 2 9.71 -8.98 41.01
CA SER A 2 8.43 -9.20 40.33
C SER A 2 8.11 -7.98 39.48
N LEU A 3 8.04 -8.12 38.15
CA LEU A 3 7.46 -7.08 37.31
C LEU A 3 5.97 -7.00 37.61
N ALA A 4 5.51 -5.89 38.18
CA ALA A 4 4.09 -5.64 38.36
C ALA A 4 3.41 -5.62 36.97
N TYR A 5 2.43 -6.49 36.76
CA TYR A 5 1.65 -6.59 35.53
C TYR A 5 0.78 -5.33 35.39
N TYR A 6 1.27 -4.34 34.65
CA TYR A 6 0.52 -3.12 34.35
C TYR A 6 -0.43 -3.38 33.18
N ILE A 7 -1.70 -3.61 33.48
CA ILE A 7 -2.77 -3.64 32.47
C ILE A 7 -3.31 -2.21 32.31
N PRO A 8 -3.00 -1.49 31.22
CA PRO A 8 -3.55 -0.18 30.96
C PRO A 8 -5.02 -0.29 30.51
N MET A 9 -5.95 -0.43 31.46
CA MET A 9 -7.39 -0.52 31.18
C MET A 9 -7.90 0.63 30.30
N LYS A 10 -7.36 1.84 30.46
CA LYS A 10 -7.69 3.00 29.62
C LYS A 10 -7.34 2.76 28.15
N ALA A 11 -6.18 2.18 27.85
CA ALA A 11 -5.77 1.90 26.47
C ALA A 11 -6.67 0.83 25.83
N ILE A 12 -7.08 -0.19 26.59
CA ILE A 12 -8.00 -1.23 26.13
C ILE A 12 -9.36 -0.63 25.74
N VAL A 13 -9.93 0.23 26.59
CA VAL A 13 -11.22 0.87 26.30
C VAL A 13 -11.15 1.78 25.08
N VAL A 14 -10.10 2.61 24.98
CA VAL A 14 -9.93 3.55 23.86
C VAL A 14 -9.76 2.80 22.54
N THR A 15 -8.91 1.77 22.52
CA THR A 15 -8.72 0.94 21.31
C THR A 15 -10.00 0.20 20.94
N SER A 16 -10.71 -0.38 21.90
CA SER A 16 -11.98 -1.06 21.67
C SER A 16 -13.02 -0.14 21.02
N ILE A 17 -13.19 1.09 21.52
CA ILE A 17 -14.12 2.07 20.95
C ILE A 17 -13.71 2.44 19.51
N MET A 18 -12.43 2.71 19.26
CA MET A 18 -11.96 3.05 17.92
C MET A 18 -12.18 1.92 16.91
N PHE A 19 -11.86 0.68 17.29
CA PHE A 19 -12.10 -0.48 16.43
C PHE A 19 -13.60 -0.71 16.20
N PHE A 20 -14.44 -0.48 17.19
CA PHE A 20 -15.89 -0.59 17.04
C PHE A 20 -16.45 0.41 16.03
N VAL A 21 -16.03 1.67 16.11
CA VAL A 21 -16.43 2.71 15.14
C VAL A 21 -15.93 2.38 13.73
N LEU A 22 -14.66 1.98 13.59
CA LEU A 22 -14.11 1.56 12.30
C LEU A 22 -14.88 0.37 11.71
N PHE A 23 -15.20 -0.63 12.53
CA PHE A 23 -15.97 -1.78 12.12
C PHE A 23 -17.36 -1.38 11.60
N MET A 24 -18.05 -0.48 12.30
CA MET A 24 -19.37 -0.01 11.89
C MET A 24 -19.33 0.70 10.53
N ILE A 25 -18.33 1.55 10.31
CA ILE A 25 -18.11 2.23 9.03
C ILE A 25 -17.85 1.18 7.92
N ILE A 26 -16.87 0.30 8.11
CA ILE A 26 -16.52 -0.72 7.10
C ILE A 26 -17.71 -1.63 6.78
N SER A 27 -18.49 -2.01 7.79
CA SER A 27 -19.68 -2.86 7.63
C SER A 27 -20.76 -2.18 6.78
N LEU A 28 -21.07 -0.90 7.04
CA LEU A 28 -22.02 -0.12 6.24
C LEU A 28 -21.55 0.02 4.78
N PHE A 29 -20.28 0.34 4.56
CA PHE A 29 -19.69 0.44 3.21
C PHE A 29 -19.70 -0.91 2.48
N SER A 30 -19.33 -1.99 3.18
CA SER A 30 -19.30 -3.36 2.62
C SER A 30 -20.71 -3.82 2.23
N ALA A 31 -21.70 -3.64 3.12
CA ALA A 31 -23.10 -3.98 2.84
C ALA A 31 -23.65 -3.22 1.62
N GLY A 32 -23.33 -1.93 1.49
CA GLY A 32 -23.72 -1.11 0.34
C GLY A 32 -23.02 -1.52 -0.97
N MET A 33 -21.73 -1.84 -0.92
CA MET A 33 -20.92 -2.20 -2.09
C MET A 33 -21.24 -3.60 -2.62
N ILE A 34 -21.48 -4.57 -1.73
CA ILE A 34 -21.83 -5.95 -2.10
C ILE A 34 -23.17 -5.99 -2.85
N ARG A 35 -24.16 -5.19 -2.42
CA ARG A 35 -25.48 -5.15 -3.07
C ARG A 35 -25.42 -4.65 -4.51
N LYS A 36 -24.54 -3.70 -4.83
CA LYS A 36 -24.39 -3.13 -6.19
C LYS A 36 -23.51 -3.99 -7.12
N ASN A 37 -22.43 -4.57 -6.58
CA ASN A 37 -21.48 -5.34 -7.40
C ASN A 37 -21.98 -6.72 -7.80
N LYS A 38 -22.83 -7.38 -6.98
CA LYS A 38 -23.37 -8.72 -7.31
C LYS A 38 -24.43 -8.66 -8.41
N ILE A 39 -25.28 -7.64 -8.43
CA ILE A 39 -26.38 -7.52 -9.40
C ILE A 39 -25.84 -7.20 -10.81
N MET A 40 -24.88 -6.27 -10.92
CA MET A 40 -24.27 -5.90 -12.21
C MET A 40 -23.39 -7.01 -12.80
N LYS A 41 -22.69 -7.79 -11.95
CA LYS A 41 -21.85 -8.92 -12.38
C LYS A 41 -22.63 -10.20 -12.70
N LEU A 42 -23.83 -10.41 -12.15
CA LEU A 42 -24.69 -11.54 -12.53
C LEU A 42 -25.40 -11.31 -13.87
N PHE A 43 -25.76 -10.06 -14.18
CA PHE A 43 -26.46 -9.72 -15.43
C PHE A 43 -25.56 -9.70 -16.66
N ARG A 44 -24.26 -9.43 -16.49
CA ARG A 44 -23.25 -9.51 -17.55
C ARG A 44 -22.51 -10.84 -17.41
N GLY A 45 -23.03 -11.84 -18.11
CA GLY A 45 -22.48 -13.18 -18.20
C GLY A 45 -20.95 -13.16 -18.34
N SER A 46 -20.34 -14.07 -17.59
CA SER A 46 -18.91 -14.38 -17.49
C SER A 46 -18.27 -14.77 -18.84
N ALA A 47 -18.21 -13.84 -19.78
CA ALA A 47 -17.62 -14.02 -21.10
C ALA A 47 -16.83 -12.77 -21.53
N GLU A 48 -16.02 -12.21 -20.62
CA GLU A 48 -14.87 -11.43 -21.07
C GLU A 48 -13.63 -12.29 -20.90
N ALA A 49 -13.15 -12.82 -22.03
CA ALA A 49 -11.88 -13.50 -22.13
C ALA A 49 -10.79 -12.57 -21.56
N LYS A 50 -10.33 -12.94 -20.35
CA LYS A 50 -9.35 -12.18 -19.58
C LYS A 50 -8.09 -11.97 -20.43
N PRO A 51 -7.82 -10.74 -20.92
CA PRO A 51 -6.74 -10.54 -21.87
C PRO A 51 -5.40 -10.83 -21.20
N GLU A 52 -4.55 -11.57 -21.90
CA GLU A 52 -3.25 -11.97 -21.38
C GLU A 52 -2.46 -10.74 -20.91
N PRO A 53 -1.87 -10.79 -19.69
CA PRO A 53 -1.11 -9.68 -19.14
C PRO A 53 0.18 -9.46 -19.92
N LYS A 54 0.13 -8.56 -20.91
CA LYS A 54 1.32 -8.01 -21.56
C LYS A 54 1.97 -6.98 -20.62
N ALA A 55 3.08 -7.35 -19.99
CA ALA A 55 3.91 -6.41 -19.22
C ALA A 55 4.63 -5.43 -20.16
N SER A 56 4.61 -4.15 -19.82
CA SER A 56 5.53 -3.17 -20.38
C SER A 56 6.78 -3.10 -19.49
N ILE A 57 7.93 -3.51 -20.02
CA ILE A 57 9.24 -3.51 -19.33
C ILE A 57 9.72 -2.07 -19.10
N ILE A 58 9.44 -1.20 -20.07
CA ILE A 58 9.85 0.21 -20.11
C ILE A 58 9.28 0.96 -18.90
N SER A 59 8.02 0.69 -18.56
CA SER A 59 7.39 1.36 -17.43
C SER A 59 8.02 0.93 -16.10
N SER A 60 8.42 -0.35 -15.94
CA SER A 60 9.08 -0.88 -14.73
C SER A 60 10.37 -0.16 -14.38
N ILE A 61 11.19 0.13 -15.40
CA ILE A 61 12.45 0.88 -15.24
C ILE A 61 12.14 2.33 -14.85
N LEU A 62 11.11 2.92 -15.47
CA LEU A 62 10.69 4.29 -15.16
C LEU A 62 10.22 4.45 -13.70
N ALA A 63 9.53 3.47 -13.11
CA ALA A 63 9.15 3.54 -11.68
C ALA A 63 10.34 3.52 -10.73
N VAL A 64 11.34 2.68 -11.02
CA VAL A 64 12.57 2.61 -10.21
C VAL A 64 13.32 3.94 -10.28
N ILE A 65 13.48 4.49 -11.49
CA ILE A 65 14.12 5.80 -11.70
C ILE A 65 13.36 6.89 -10.93
N LEU A 66 12.02 6.92 -11.05
CA LEU A 66 11.21 7.97 -10.41
C LEU A 66 11.26 7.90 -8.88
N LEU A 67 11.26 6.70 -8.30
CA LEU A 67 11.43 6.52 -6.85
C LEU A 67 12.85 6.87 -6.38
N SER A 68 13.87 6.46 -7.13
CA SER A 68 15.26 6.82 -6.80
C SER A 68 15.49 8.33 -6.87
N ALA A 69 14.91 9.01 -7.86
CA ALA A 69 14.99 10.47 -8.00
C ALA A 69 14.22 11.19 -6.89
N GLY A 70 13.03 10.70 -6.51
CA GLY A 70 12.26 11.23 -5.38
C GLY A 70 13.01 11.13 -4.05
N TYR A 71 13.67 10.01 -3.80
CA TYR A 71 14.47 9.80 -2.58
C TYR A 71 15.75 10.66 -2.58
N ALA A 72 16.44 10.77 -3.73
CA ALA A 72 17.59 11.65 -3.86
C ALA A 72 17.21 13.13 -3.63
N GLY A 73 16.07 13.57 -4.17
CA GLY A 73 15.53 14.91 -3.92
C GLY A 73 15.19 15.17 -2.45
N ALA A 74 14.64 14.17 -1.75
CA ALA A 74 14.36 14.27 -0.33
C ALA A 74 15.65 14.44 0.51
N LEU A 75 16.70 13.67 0.21
CA LEU A 75 17.98 13.74 0.92
C LEU A 75 18.75 15.05 0.69
N LEU A 76 18.56 15.68 -0.46
CA LEU A 76 19.22 16.95 -0.80
C LEU A 76 18.51 18.17 -0.19
N SER A 77 17.24 18.04 0.21
CA SER A 77 16.46 19.15 0.76
C SER A 77 16.87 19.47 2.21
N HIS A 78 17.31 20.72 2.45
CA HIS A 78 17.74 21.21 3.77
C HIS A 78 16.96 22.48 4.19
N GLY A 79 16.67 22.60 5.49
CA GLY A 79 16.08 23.81 6.08
C GLY A 79 14.65 24.13 5.63
N ALA A 80 14.33 25.40 5.40
CA ALA A 80 12.97 25.86 5.03
C ALA A 80 12.48 25.33 3.67
N MET A 81 13.39 24.88 2.80
CA MET A 81 13.01 24.26 1.52
C MET A 81 12.32 22.90 1.69
N VAL A 82 12.44 22.24 2.85
CA VAL A 82 11.77 20.96 3.12
C VAL A 82 10.25 21.10 3.05
N PHE A 83 9.68 22.20 3.57
CA PHE A 83 8.23 22.43 3.53
C PHE A 83 7.71 22.63 2.10
N VAL A 84 8.48 23.32 1.25
CA VAL A 84 8.11 23.57 -0.15
C VAL A 84 8.33 22.31 -1.00
N MET A 85 9.40 21.55 -0.74
CA MET A 85 9.69 20.30 -1.44
C MET A 85 8.82 19.11 -0.99
N MET A 86 8.16 19.19 0.17
CA MET A 86 7.33 18.11 0.69
C MET A 86 6.20 17.72 -0.27
N ILE A 87 5.50 18.70 -0.85
CA ILE A 87 4.38 18.46 -1.78
C ILE A 87 4.86 17.79 -3.09
N PRO A 88 5.84 18.32 -3.83
CA PRO A 88 6.30 17.69 -5.06
C PRO A 88 6.97 16.33 -4.81
N VAL A 89 7.78 16.17 -3.75
CA VAL A 89 8.42 14.89 -3.41
C VAL A 89 7.35 13.83 -3.09
N THR A 90 6.35 14.18 -2.27
CA THR A 90 5.26 13.24 -1.93
C THR A 90 4.47 12.84 -3.18
N THR A 91 4.20 13.80 -4.07
CA THR A 91 3.49 13.52 -5.33
C THR A 91 4.27 12.57 -6.22
N VAL A 92 5.59 12.81 -6.37
CA VAL A 92 6.50 11.94 -7.14
C VAL A 92 6.57 10.54 -6.54
N VAL A 93 6.65 10.43 -5.21
CA VAL A 93 6.66 9.13 -4.52
C VAL A 93 5.32 8.40 -4.70
N ILE A 94 4.18 9.06 -4.55
CA ILE A 94 2.86 8.44 -4.77
C ILE A 94 2.74 7.91 -6.21
N ILE A 95 3.12 8.73 -7.20
CA ILE A 95 3.09 8.34 -8.62
C ILE A 95 4.06 7.18 -8.88
N GLY A 96 5.27 7.25 -8.32
CA GLY A 96 6.29 6.21 -8.41
C GLY A 96 5.84 4.88 -7.80
N THR A 97 5.24 4.92 -6.60
CA THR A 97 4.71 3.72 -5.93
C THR A 97 3.52 3.14 -6.69
N TYR A 98 2.64 3.97 -7.27
CA TYR A 98 1.55 3.48 -8.12
C TYR A 98 2.06 2.75 -9.37
N LEU A 99 3.01 3.38 -10.06
CA LEU A 99 3.68 2.79 -11.22
C LEU A 99 4.38 1.49 -10.83
N LEU A 100 5.09 1.47 -9.69
CA LEU A 100 5.73 0.29 -9.14
C LEU A 100 4.70 -0.83 -8.92
N TYR A 101 3.61 -0.63 -8.18
CA TYR A 101 2.62 -1.70 -7.98
C TYR A 101 1.98 -2.17 -9.30
N LYS A 102 1.70 -1.25 -10.23
CA LYS A 102 1.15 -1.58 -11.54
C LYS A 102 2.11 -2.44 -12.36
N GLN A 103 3.41 -2.19 -12.28
CA GLN A 103 4.43 -2.84 -13.14
C GLN A 103 5.05 -4.06 -12.47
N LEU A 104 5.34 -3.97 -11.18
CA LEU A 104 5.89 -5.04 -10.35
C LEU A 104 4.90 -6.21 -10.31
N SER A 105 3.59 -5.94 -10.24
CA SER A 105 2.58 -7.00 -10.37
C SER A 105 2.71 -7.76 -11.69
N VAL A 106 3.02 -7.09 -12.81
CA VAL A 106 3.19 -7.79 -14.10
C VAL A 106 4.60 -8.38 -14.28
N PHE A 107 5.62 -7.80 -13.64
CA PHE A 107 6.96 -8.35 -13.59
C PHE A 107 7.01 -9.66 -12.80
N ILE A 108 6.34 -9.73 -11.63
CA ILE A 108 6.17 -10.96 -10.85
C ILE A 108 5.51 -12.04 -11.71
N ILE A 109 4.48 -11.70 -12.48
CA ILE A 109 3.81 -12.64 -13.40
C ILE A 109 4.79 -13.19 -14.45
N ARG A 110 5.65 -12.34 -15.03
CA ARG A 110 6.68 -12.77 -15.98
C ARG A 110 7.79 -13.60 -15.33
N LEU A 111 8.24 -13.25 -14.13
CA LEU A 111 9.22 -14.03 -13.38
C LEU A 111 8.68 -15.44 -13.06
N CYS A 112 7.42 -15.51 -12.65
CA CYS A 112 6.71 -16.76 -12.42
C CYS A 112 6.60 -17.60 -13.71
N LYS A 113 6.33 -16.99 -14.87
CA LYS A 113 6.35 -17.69 -16.17
C LYS A 113 7.76 -18.10 -16.64
N LYS A 114 8.82 -17.40 -16.21
CA LYS A 114 10.22 -17.68 -16.62
C LYS A 114 10.83 -18.87 -15.87
N SER A 115 10.32 -19.22 -14.68
CA SER A 115 10.74 -20.40 -13.93
C SER A 115 10.21 -21.70 -14.59
N LYS A 116 10.88 -22.17 -15.65
CA LYS A 116 10.54 -23.41 -16.36
C LYS A 116 10.42 -24.63 -15.44
N ARG A 117 11.18 -24.68 -14.33
CA ARG A 117 11.20 -25.85 -13.40
C ARG A 117 9.95 -25.96 -12.52
N PHE A 118 9.29 -24.83 -12.19
CA PHE A 118 8.07 -24.80 -11.37
C PHE A 118 6.80 -24.68 -12.21
N TYR A 119 6.91 -24.08 -13.41
CA TYR A 119 5.80 -23.91 -14.34
C TYR A 119 5.41 -25.21 -15.05
N TRP A 120 6.34 -26.14 -15.29
CA TRP A 120 6.07 -27.34 -16.12
C TRP A 120 5.49 -28.56 -15.39
N THR A 121 5.09 -28.42 -14.13
CA THR A 121 4.31 -29.46 -13.44
C THR A 121 2.83 -29.24 -13.74
N GLN A 122 2.15 -30.25 -14.30
CA GLN A 122 0.81 -30.21 -14.91
C GLN A 122 -0.25 -29.41 -14.12
N THR A 123 -0.23 -29.43 -12.79
CA THR A 123 -1.20 -28.75 -11.92
C THR A 123 -0.86 -27.29 -11.63
N ASN A 124 0.41 -26.91 -11.72
CA ASN A 124 0.91 -25.60 -11.30
C ASN A 124 0.66 -24.49 -12.33
N ILE A 125 0.44 -24.85 -13.59
CA ILE A 125 0.20 -23.89 -14.69
C ILE A 125 -1.11 -23.13 -14.46
N ILE A 126 -2.16 -23.85 -14.06
CA ILE A 126 -3.50 -23.30 -13.86
C ILE A 126 -3.53 -22.45 -12.60
N THR A 127 -2.97 -22.96 -11.48
CA THR A 127 -2.92 -22.24 -10.20
C THR A 127 -2.06 -20.99 -10.27
N LEU A 128 -0.91 -21.04 -10.96
CA LEU A 128 -0.04 -19.87 -11.12
C LEU A 128 -0.65 -18.82 -12.05
N SER A 129 -1.38 -19.25 -13.08
CA SER A 129 -2.10 -18.33 -13.98
C SER A 129 -3.26 -17.63 -13.26
N ASP A 130 -3.99 -18.34 -12.38
CA ASP A 130 -5.03 -17.75 -11.54
C ASP A 130 -4.43 -16.80 -10.49
N LEU A 131 -3.35 -17.21 -9.81
CA LEU A 131 -2.63 -16.35 -8.86
C LEU A 131 -2.09 -15.09 -9.54
N ALA A 132 -1.51 -15.21 -10.73
CA ALA A 132 -1.06 -14.09 -11.54
C ALA A 132 -2.20 -13.11 -11.85
N TYR A 133 -3.37 -13.63 -12.26
CA TYR A 133 -4.53 -12.80 -12.53
C TYR A 133 -5.04 -12.12 -11.25
N ARG A 134 -5.11 -12.85 -10.14
CA ARG A 134 -5.49 -12.33 -8.82
C ARG A 134 -4.51 -11.28 -8.31
N MET A 135 -3.20 -11.46 -8.49
CA MET A 135 -2.21 -10.43 -8.12
C MET A 135 -2.37 -9.16 -8.94
N ARG A 136 -2.69 -9.27 -10.24
CA ARG A 136 -2.98 -8.11 -11.10
C ARG A 136 -4.25 -7.38 -10.67
N ASP A 137 -5.31 -8.12 -10.34
CA ASP A 137 -6.59 -7.56 -9.89
C ASP A 137 -6.45 -6.89 -8.50
N ASN A 138 -5.66 -7.52 -7.61
CA ASN A 138 -5.38 -7.01 -6.27
C ASN A 138 -4.22 -5.99 -6.22
N ALA A 139 -3.51 -5.73 -7.31
CA ALA A 139 -2.39 -4.79 -7.37
C ALA A 139 -2.80 -3.38 -6.89
N ARG A 140 -4.02 -2.96 -7.25
CA ARG A 140 -4.60 -1.68 -6.78
C ARG A 140 -4.80 -1.68 -5.27
N MET A 141 -5.25 -2.80 -4.71
CA MET A 141 -5.46 -2.94 -3.27
C MET A 141 -4.13 -2.87 -2.51
N PHE A 142 -3.09 -3.55 -3.01
CA PHE A 142 -1.75 -3.46 -2.43
C PHE A 142 -1.17 -2.04 -2.49
N PHE A 143 -1.35 -1.33 -3.60
CA PHE A 143 -0.98 0.09 -3.69
C PHE A 143 -1.67 0.95 -2.63
N ILE A 144 -2.99 0.81 -2.49
CA ILE A 144 -3.78 1.57 -1.51
C ILE A 144 -3.29 1.30 -0.09
N VAL A 145 -3.12 0.03 0.28
CA VAL A 145 -2.64 -0.35 1.62
C VAL A 145 -1.26 0.25 1.91
N THR A 146 -0.35 0.21 0.94
CA THR A 146 1.00 0.76 1.12
C THR A 146 0.98 2.27 1.26
N ILE A 147 0.25 3.01 0.42
CA ILE A 147 0.18 4.47 0.55
C ILE A 147 -0.46 4.88 1.87
N ILE A 148 -1.56 4.23 2.28
CA ILE A 148 -2.20 4.52 3.58
C ILE A 148 -1.21 4.27 4.72
N SER A 149 -0.47 3.16 4.68
CA SER A 149 0.54 2.85 5.69
C SER A 149 1.68 3.87 5.72
N THR A 150 2.23 4.23 4.56
CA THR A 150 3.30 5.23 4.44
C THR A 150 2.86 6.59 4.96
N VAL A 151 1.65 7.05 4.60
CA VAL A 151 1.11 8.33 5.08
C VAL A 151 0.87 8.30 6.58
N ALA A 152 0.31 7.21 7.11
CA ALA A 152 0.10 7.05 8.54
C ALA A 152 1.42 7.09 9.33
N PHE A 153 2.43 6.33 8.90
CA PHE A 153 3.75 6.34 9.53
C PHE A 153 4.47 7.69 9.39
N SER A 154 4.35 8.35 8.24
CA SER A 154 4.92 9.68 8.06
C SER A 154 4.26 10.68 9.01
N ALA A 155 2.93 10.67 9.14
CA ALA A 155 2.21 11.57 10.04
C ALA A 155 2.59 11.33 11.51
N ILE A 156 2.65 10.07 11.93
CA ILE A 156 3.10 9.70 13.29
C ILE A 156 4.55 10.16 13.51
N GLY A 157 5.44 9.91 12.56
CA GLY A 157 6.84 10.30 12.63
C GLY A 157 7.02 11.82 12.75
N THR A 158 6.28 12.60 11.95
CA THR A 158 6.29 14.07 12.03
C THR A 158 5.72 14.56 13.37
N LEU A 159 4.62 13.99 13.85
CA LEU A 159 4.00 14.38 15.12
C LEU A 159 4.94 14.08 16.31
N VAL A 160 5.54 12.89 16.34
CA VAL A 160 6.49 12.49 17.38
C VAL A 160 7.77 13.34 17.31
N GLY A 161 8.28 13.61 16.12
CA GLY A 161 9.44 14.48 15.92
C GLY A 161 9.18 15.94 16.35
N PHE A 162 7.98 16.45 16.08
CA PHE A 162 7.60 17.79 16.53
C PHE A 162 7.38 17.85 18.05
N ALA A 163 6.76 16.81 18.63
CA ALA A 163 6.58 16.68 20.07
C ALA A 163 7.91 16.56 20.82
N SER A 164 8.89 15.83 20.27
CA SER A 164 10.22 15.72 20.87
C SER A 164 11.01 17.03 20.79
N MET A 165 10.91 17.76 19.67
CA MET A 165 11.54 19.08 19.52
C MET A 165 10.94 20.12 20.47
N THR A 166 9.61 20.18 20.58
CA THR A 166 8.92 21.10 21.50
C THR A 166 9.20 20.77 22.96
N LYS A 167 9.23 19.48 23.34
CA LYS A 167 9.64 19.06 24.68
C LYS A 167 11.10 19.41 24.98
N GLY A 168 12.01 19.19 24.02
CA GLY A 168 13.42 19.57 24.15
C GLY A 168 13.67 21.08 24.21
N ILE A 169 12.74 21.91 23.74
CA ILE A 169 12.78 23.37 23.89
C ILE A 169 12.25 23.78 25.27
N MET A 170 11.19 23.13 25.79
CA MET A 170 10.65 23.40 27.12
C MET A 170 11.53 22.89 28.27
N GLU A 171 12.37 21.87 28.05
CA GLU A 171 13.31 21.35 29.05
C GLU A 171 14.68 22.09 29.07
N ARG A 172 14.90 23.08 28.19
CA ARG A 172 16.08 23.95 28.26
C ARG A 172 15.78 25.14 29.20
N PRO A 173 16.56 25.33 30.29
CA PRO A 173 16.31 26.38 31.28
C PRO A 173 16.45 27.79 30.70
#